data_AF-A0A3R9PIM0-F1
#
_entry.id   AF-A0A3R9PIM0-F1
#
_cell.length_a   1.000
_cell.length_b   1.000
_cell.length_c   1.000
_cell.angle_alpha   90.00
_cell.angle_beta   90.00
_cell.angle_gamma   90.00
#
_symmetry.space_group_name_H-M   'P 1'
#
loop_
_entity.id
_entity.type
_entity.pdbx_description
1 polymer ?
#
loop_
_entity_poly.entity_id
_entity_poly.type
_entity_poly.pdbx_seq_one_letter_code
_entity_poly.pdbx_strand_id
1 'polypeptide(L)'
;MVVRVPVELKSNSIILRTAALANSGYEAEEPEVHIPIALAKKLGFKLEGIRGERYGVVGAEVTAYILGEVMLRAKTEDRESSWIEARAVTVPGEHEVILSDSLIEKMEIEILKPSSGLWRFSGENKVRESEKASYWPD
;
A
#
# COMPACT_ATOMS: atom_id res chain seq x y z
N MET A 1 -14.46 -3.70 10.18
CA MET A 1 -13.25 -4.25 9.53
C MET A 1 -12.95 -3.37 8.32
N VAL A 2 -11.74 -3.43 7.74
CA VAL A 2 -11.38 -2.70 6.51
C VAL A 2 -10.68 -3.67 5.57
N VAL A 3 -10.67 -3.40 4.26
CA VAL A 3 -10.03 -4.29 3.28
C VAL A 3 -8.52 -4.12 3.34
N ARG A 4 -7.84 -5.22 3.67
CA ARG A 4 -6.39 -5.36 3.62
C ARG A 4 -6.04 -6.50 2.70
N VAL A 5 -5.14 -6.22 1.77
CA VAL A 5 -4.70 -7.17 0.75
C VAL A 5 -3.29 -7.64 1.12
N PRO A 6 -2.99 -8.95 1.04
CA PRO A 6 -1.63 -9.42 1.21
C PRO A 6 -0.80 -8.97 0.00
N VAL A 7 0.24 -8.20 0.25
CA VAL A 7 1.12 -7.68 -0.79
C VAL A 7 2.56 -8.11 -0.56
N GLU A 8 3.30 -8.24 -1.65
CA GLU A 8 4.76 -8.25 -1.63
C GLU A 8 5.26 -6.89 -2.11
N LEU A 9 6.20 -6.31 -1.36
CA LEU A 9 6.94 -5.11 -1.73
C LEU A 9 8.37 -5.51 -2.08
N LYS A 10 8.87 -4.98 -3.18
CA LYS A 10 10.23 -5.22 -3.65
C LYS A 10 10.95 -3.90 -3.89
N SER A 11 12.10 -3.76 -3.22
CA SER A 11 13.07 -2.71 -3.47
C SER A 11 14.45 -3.34 -3.58
N ASN A 12 15.16 -3.06 -4.68
CA ASN A 12 16.42 -3.73 -5.02
C ASN A 12 16.28 -5.27 -5.00
N SER A 13 17.10 -5.95 -4.19
CA SER A 13 17.09 -7.41 -3.99
C SER A 13 16.23 -7.86 -2.80
N ILE A 14 15.60 -6.94 -2.08
CA ILE A 14 14.81 -7.22 -0.89
C ILE A 14 13.33 -7.34 -1.28
N ILE A 15 12.70 -8.46 -0.89
CA ILE A 15 11.27 -8.68 -1.03
C ILE A 15 10.69 -8.95 0.35
N LEU A 16 9.69 -8.17 0.76
CA LEU A 16 8.98 -8.34 2.04
C LEU A 16 7.49 -8.50 1.79
N ARG A 17 6.82 -9.30 2.62
CA ARG A 17 5.38 -9.51 2.59
C ARG A 17 4.72 -8.82 3.78
N THR A 18 3.59 -8.18 3.56
CA THR A 18 2.77 -7.51 4.59
C THR A 18 1.31 -7.45 4.16
N ALA A 19 0.41 -7.14 5.08
CA ALA A 19 -0.94 -6.68 4.73
C ALA A 19 -0.90 -5.18 4.42
N ALA A 20 -1.61 -4.75 3.37
CA ALA A 20 -1.77 -3.35 2.99
C ALA A 20 -3.25 -2.95 2.95
N LEU A 21 -3.58 -1.84 3.59
CA LEU A 21 -4.91 -1.24 3.56
C LEU A 21 -5.22 -0.72 2.15
N ALA A 22 -6.29 -1.21 1.55
CA ALA A 22 -6.80 -0.67 0.29
C ALA A 22 -7.69 0.55 0.59
N ASN A 23 -7.19 1.75 0.30
CA ASN A 23 -7.89 3.00 0.56
C ASN A 23 -8.27 3.73 -0.73
N SER A 24 -9.50 3.55 -1.20
CA SER A 24 -10.01 4.25 -2.39
C SER A 24 -10.22 5.76 -2.19
N GLY A 25 -10.08 6.30 -0.97
CA GLY A 25 -10.08 7.74 -0.69
C GLY A 25 -8.68 8.35 -0.67
N TYR A 26 -7.64 7.55 -0.88
CA TYR A 26 -6.28 8.03 -1.13
C TYR A 26 -6.12 8.18 -2.64
N GLU A 27 -6.57 9.32 -3.16
CA GLU A 27 -6.50 9.66 -4.58
C GLU A 27 -5.06 10.02 -4.98
N ALA A 28 -4.56 9.38 -6.05
CA ALA A 28 -3.27 9.71 -6.64
C ALA A 28 -3.33 9.54 -8.18
N GLU A 29 -2.75 10.49 -8.92
CA GLU A 29 -2.71 10.42 -10.40
C GLU A 29 -1.95 9.19 -10.90
N GLU A 30 -0.83 8.87 -10.24
CA GLU A 30 -0.02 7.68 -10.50
C GLU A 30 -0.07 6.72 -9.30
N PRO A 31 0.28 5.43 -9.48
CA PRO A 31 0.28 4.47 -8.40
C PRO A 31 1.20 4.93 -7.27
N GLU A 32 0.63 5.07 -6.09
CA GLU A 32 1.34 5.56 -4.90
C GLU A 32 1.03 4.63 -3.72
N VAL A 33 2.02 4.47 -2.85
CA VAL A 33 1.88 3.68 -1.64
C VAL A 33 2.51 4.39 -0.47
N HIS A 34 1.75 4.45 0.63
CA HIS A 34 2.31 4.77 1.92
C HIS A 34 3.07 3.57 2.49
N ILE A 35 4.33 3.77 2.86
CA ILE A 35 5.19 2.78 3.53
C ILE A 35 5.61 3.33 4.90
N PRO A 36 5.30 2.60 5.99
CA PRO A 36 5.80 2.95 7.33
C PRO A 36 7.33 2.98 7.39
N ILE A 37 7.90 3.90 8.17
CA ILE A 37 9.36 4.13 8.20
C ILE A 37 10.15 2.87 8.60
N ALA A 38 9.62 2.05 9.51
CA ALA A 38 10.25 0.80 9.92
C ALA A 38 10.32 -0.23 8.78
N LEU A 39 9.26 -0.31 7.96
CA LEU A 39 9.26 -1.14 6.75
C LEU A 39 10.19 -0.55 5.68
N ALA A 40 10.19 0.76 5.50
CA ALA A 40 11.06 1.44 4.55
C ALA A 40 12.55 1.17 4.84
N LYS A 41 12.97 1.23 6.11
CA LYS A 41 14.33 0.84 6.55
C LYS A 41 14.66 -0.60 6.17
N LYS A 42 13.74 -1.54 6.39
CA LYS A 42 13.94 -2.96 6.05
C LYS A 42 13.99 -3.23 4.56
N LEU A 43 13.27 -2.44 3.76
CA LEU A 43 13.35 -2.46 2.30
C LEU A 43 14.62 -1.78 1.75
N GLY A 44 15.43 -1.16 2.62
CA GLY A 44 16.69 -0.52 2.23
C GLY A 44 16.55 0.90 1.67
N PHE A 45 15.44 1.58 1.92
CA PHE A 45 15.29 2.98 1.55
C PHE A 45 16.26 3.88 2.33
N LYS A 46 16.85 4.85 1.64
CA LYS A 46 17.65 5.91 2.26
C LYS A 46 16.71 7.01 2.74
N LEU A 47 16.73 7.29 4.04
CA LEU A 47 15.85 8.28 4.66
C LEU A 47 16.51 9.65 4.83
N GLU A 48 17.80 9.76 4.52
CA GLU A 48 18.55 11.02 4.59
C GLU A 48 18.20 11.92 3.42
N GLY A 49 17.84 13.18 3.70
CA GLY A 49 17.58 14.19 2.67
C GLY A 49 16.27 14.00 1.89
N ILE A 50 15.34 13.19 2.41
CA ILE A 50 14.01 12.98 1.79
C ILE A 50 13.23 14.29 1.68
N ARG A 51 12.58 14.50 0.53
CA ARG A 51 11.79 15.70 0.26
C ARG A 51 10.39 15.53 0.84
N GLY A 52 9.93 16.53 1.58
CA GLY A 52 8.56 16.61 2.06
C GLY A 52 7.66 17.24 1.01
N GLU A 53 6.49 16.65 0.81
CA GLU A 53 5.37 17.19 0.03
C GLU A 53 4.12 17.26 0.93
N ARG A 54 3.25 18.23 0.67
CA ARG A 54 2.02 18.43 1.44
C ARG A 54 0.84 17.79 0.72
N TYR A 55 0.12 16.96 1.45
CA TYR A 55 -1.09 16.30 0.98
C TYR A 55 -2.29 16.91 1.71
N GLY A 56 -3.29 17.33 0.94
CA GLY A 56 -4.56 17.78 1.49
C GLY A 56 -5.38 16.60 1.97
N VAL A 57 -5.86 16.64 3.21
CA VAL A 57 -6.85 15.71 3.76
C VAL A 57 -8.05 16.50 4.28
N VAL A 58 -9.18 15.84 4.54
CA VAL A 58 -10.37 16.53 5.06
C VAL A 58 -10.04 17.19 6.41
N GLY A 59 -9.98 18.53 6.42
CA GLY A 59 -9.77 19.34 7.62
C GLY A 59 -8.31 19.56 8.05
N ALA A 60 -7.32 19.06 7.31
CA ALA A 60 -5.90 19.25 7.64
C ALA A 60 -4.97 19.13 6.42
N GLU A 61 -3.70 19.48 6.60
CA GLU A 61 -2.60 19.11 5.70
C GLU A 61 -1.70 18.10 6.42
N VAL A 62 -1.27 17.05 5.71
CA VAL A 62 -0.24 16.13 6.20
C VAL A 62 1.03 16.29 5.35
N THR A 63 2.19 16.19 5.99
CA THR A 63 3.46 16.17 5.25
C THR A 63 3.85 14.72 5.01
N ALA A 64 3.88 14.31 3.75
CA ALA A 64 4.43 13.03 3.33
C ALA A 64 5.85 13.24 2.80
N TYR A 65 6.72 12.25 2.98
CA TYR A 65 8.09 12.28 2.49
C TYR A 65 8.28 11.26 1.38
N ILE A 66 8.88 11.68 0.27
CA ILE A 66 9.10 10.84 -0.90
C ILE A 66 10.32 9.97 -0.67
N LEU A 67 10.14 8.65 -0.78
CA LEU A 67 11.21 7.65 -0.59
C LEU A 67 11.83 7.21 -1.92
N GLY A 68 11.12 7.38 -3.04
CA GLY A 68 11.51 6.92 -4.38
C GLY A 68 10.47 5.96 -4.94
N GLU A 69 10.93 4.95 -5.69
CA GLU A 69 10.05 3.95 -6.32
C GLU A 69 10.14 2.59 -5.59
N VAL A 70 9.06 1.83 -5.68
CA VAL A 70 8.95 0.47 -5.15
C VAL A 70 8.11 -0.38 -6.10
N MET A 71 8.43 -1.66 -6.23
CA MET A 71 7.56 -2.60 -6.94
C MET A 71 6.61 -3.25 -5.95
N LEU A 72 5.32 -3.33 -6.27
CA LEU A 72 4.34 -4.07 -5.48
C LEU A 72 3.54 -5.06 -6.32
N ARG A 73 3.05 -6.11 -5.67
CA ARG A 73 1.99 -6.97 -6.19
C ARG A 73 1.12 -7.47 -5.06
N ALA A 74 -0.14 -7.72 -5.34
CA ALA A 74 -0.99 -8.53 -4.47
C ALA A 74 -0.64 -10.01 -4.66
N LYS A 75 -0.49 -10.75 -3.56
CA LYS A 75 -0.15 -12.18 -3.59
C LYS A 75 -0.87 -12.96 -2.51
N THR A 76 -1.73 -13.85 -2.97
CA THR A 76 -2.46 -14.85 -2.18
C THR A 76 -1.85 -16.23 -2.41
N GLU A 77 -2.38 -17.26 -1.75
CA GLU A 77 -1.90 -18.65 -1.93
C GLU A 77 -2.14 -19.17 -3.35
N ASP A 78 -3.22 -18.72 -4.00
CA ASP A 78 -3.70 -19.24 -5.29
C ASP A 78 -3.56 -18.27 -6.46
N ARG A 79 -3.28 -16.98 -6.22
CA ARG A 79 -3.19 -15.95 -7.26
C ARG A 79 -2.24 -14.83 -6.86
N GLU A 80 -1.51 -14.31 -7.85
CA GLU A 80 -0.73 -13.08 -7.76
C GLU A 80 -1.08 -12.11 -8.89
N SER A 81 -1.02 -10.81 -8.61
CA SER A 81 -1.06 -9.77 -9.64
C SER A 81 0.30 -9.62 -10.32
N SER A 82 0.34 -8.87 -11.42
CA SER A 82 1.58 -8.35 -11.97
C SER A 82 2.30 -7.45 -10.95
N TRP A 83 3.62 -7.32 -11.14
CA TRP A 83 4.40 -6.31 -10.43
C TRP A 83 4.11 -4.93 -11.01
N ILE A 84 3.71 -3.99 -10.15
CA ILE A 84 3.42 -2.60 -10.46
C ILE A 84 4.49 -1.72 -9.82
N GLU A 85 5.10 -0.83 -10.59
CA GLU A 85 5.94 0.24 -10.04
C GLU A 85 5.04 1.31 -9.43
N ALA A 86 5.36 1.73 -8.21
CA ALA A 86 4.62 2.73 -7.48
C ALA A 86 5.57 3.68 -6.75
N ARG A 87 5.15 4.93 -6.66
CA ARG A 87 5.80 5.95 -5.85
C ARG A 87 5.65 5.59 -4.37
N ALA A 88 6.76 5.45 -3.66
CA ALA A 88 6.80 5.22 -2.23
C ALA A 88 6.83 6.55 -1.48
N VAL A 89 5.88 6.73 -0.57
CA VAL A 89 5.85 7.86 0.36
C VAL A 89 5.77 7.36 1.80
N THR A 90 6.16 8.19 2.76
CA THR A 90 6.01 7.89 4.19
C THR A 90 5.43 9.09 4.92
N VAL A 91 4.48 8.85 5.82
CA VAL A 91 3.87 9.85 6.69
C VAL A 91 4.20 9.44 8.13
N PRO A 92 4.91 10.28 8.92
CA PRO A 92 5.23 9.96 10.30
C PRO A 92 3.97 9.66 11.13
N GLY A 93 4.03 8.60 11.93
CA GLY A 93 2.92 8.17 12.78
C GLY A 93 1.90 7.24 12.13
N GLU A 94 2.01 6.95 10.83
CA GLU A 94 1.24 5.88 10.19
C GLU A 94 2.04 4.58 10.14
N HIS A 95 1.43 3.49 10.59
CA HIS A 95 2.09 2.21 10.84
C HIS A 95 1.62 1.09 9.92
N GLU A 96 0.66 1.34 9.05
CA GLU A 96 0.20 0.41 8.03
C GLU A 96 0.69 0.82 6.63
N VAL A 97 0.83 -0.17 5.75
CA VAL A 97 0.97 0.11 4.31
C VAL A 97 -0.41 0.49 3.77
N ILE A 98 -0.50 1.58 3.01
CA ILE A 98 -1.78 2.05 2.44
C ILE A 98 -1.62 2.21 0.93
N LEU A 99 -2.51 1.56 0.18
CA LEU A 99 -2.55 1.62 -1.28
C LEU A 99 -3.45 2.79 -1.72
N SER A 100 -2.98 3.58 -2.69
CA SER A 100 -3.82 4.57 -3.38
C SER A 100 -4.88 3.91 -4.26
N ASP A 101 -5.90 4.67 -4.66
CA ASP A 101 -6.93 4.25 -5.61
C ASP A 101 -6.35 3.75 -6.94
N SER A 102 -5.40 4.48 -7.52
CA SER A 102 -4.70 4.14 -8.76
C SER A 102 -3.93 2.83 -8.64
N LEU A 103 -3.27 2.59 -7.49
CA LEU A 103 -2.56 1.33 -7.26
C LEU A 103 -3.51 0.14 -7.05
N ILE A 104 -4.66 0.35 -6.37
CA ILE A 104 -5.71 -0.66 -6.21
C ILE A 104 -6.24 -1.10 -7.58
N GLU A 105 -6.52 -0.15 -8.46
CA GLU A 105 -7.00 -0.43 -9.82
C GLU A 105 -5.95 -1.20 -10.64
N LYS A 106 -4.69 -0.73 -10.68
CA LYS A 106 -3.61 -1.40 -11.44
C LYS A 106 -3.28 -2.80 -10.91
N MET A 107 -3.51 -3.07 -9.63
CA MET A 107 -3.37 -4.42 -9.05
C MET A 107 -4.57 -5.33 -9.30
N GLU A 108 -5.61 -4.85 -9.97
CA GLU A 108 -6.85 -5.57 -10.23
C GLU A 108 -7.56 -6.00 -8.94
N ILE A 109 -7.63 -5.11 -7.95
CA ILE A 109 -8.31 -5.36 -6.67
C ILE A 109 -9.69 -4.71 -6.68
N GLU A 110 -10.73 -5.50 -6.49
CA GLU A 110 -12.10 -5.01 -6.31
C GLU A 110 -12.50 -5.05 -4.81
N ILE A 111 -12.80 -3.88 -4.25
CA ILE A 111 -13.35 -3.74 -2.89
C ILE A 111 -14.86 -3.99 -2.94
N LEU A 112 -15.35 -5.07 -2.31
CA LEU A 112 -16.76 -5.49 -2.38
C LEU A 112 -17.59 -4.98 -1.19
N LYS A 113 -17.11 -5.23 0.03
CA LYS A 113 -17.77 -4.80 1.27
C LYS A 113 -16.70 -4.26 2.24
N PRO A 114 -16.38 -2.95 2.18
CA PRO A 114 -15.26 -2.36 2.91
C PRO A 114 -15.31 -2.66 4.41
N SER A 115 -16.46 -2.38 5.05
CA SER A 115 -16.64 -2.57 6.50
C SER A 115 -16.60 -4.05 6.93
N SER A 116 -16.94 -4.96 6.02
CA SER A 116 -16.84 -6.42 6.23
C SER A 116 -15.48 -6.98 5.82
N GLY A 117 -14.59 -6.18 5.22
CA GLY A 117 -13.29 -6.62 4.75
C GLY A 117 -13.35 -7.57 3.54
N LEU A 118 -14.40 -7.52 2.72
CA LEU A 118 -14.52 -8.41 1.56
C LEU A 118 -13.98 -7.75 0.29
N TRP A 119 -13.15 -8.50 -0.44
CA TRP A 119 -12.54 -8.09 -1.70
C TRP A 119 -12.39 -9.29 -2.65
N ARG A 120 -11.98 -9.03 -3.89
CA ARG A 120 -11.59 -10.07 -4.85
C ARG A 120 -10.61 -9.49 -5.86
N PHE A 121 -9.93 -10.35 -6.61
CA PHE A 121 -9.27 -9.88 -7.82
C PHE A 121 -10.29 -9.64 -8.95
N SER A 122 -10.00 -8.72 -9.86
CA SER A 122 -10.86 -8.47 -11.01
C SER A 122 -11.02 -9.73 -11.86
N GLY A 123 -12.24 -9.95 -12.33
CA GLY A 123 -12.61 -11.09 -13.18
C GLY A 123 -12.79 -12.44 -12.46
N GLU A 124 -12.66 -12.51 -11.13
CA GLU A 124 -12.93 -13.75 -10.37
C GLU A 124 -14.26 -13.72 -9.61
N ASN A 125 -14.80 -14.89 -9.27
CA ASN A 125 -15.99 -15.02 -8.41
C ASN A 125 -15.63 -15.35 -6.95
N LYS A 126 -14.35 -15.61 -6.68
CA LYS A 126 -13.84 -15.95 -5.35
C LYS A 126 -13.78 -14.69 -4.49
N VAL A 127 -14.67 -14.61 -3.50
CA VAL A 127 -14.63 -13.56 -2.47
C VAL A 127 -13.57 -13.92 -1.44
N ARG A 128 -12.76 -12.93 -1.06
CA ARG A 128 -11.65 -13.03 -0.13
C ARG A 128 -11.92 -12.18 1.09
N GLU A 129 -11.48 -12.66 2.23
CA GLU A 129 -11.50 -11.90 3.47
C GLU A 129 -10.23 -11.05 3.59
N SER A 130 -10.32 -10.00 4.39
CA SER A 130 -9.23 -9.08 4.68
C SER A 130 -8.16 -9.78 5.52
N GLU A 131 -6.90 -9.52 5.20
CA GLU A 131 -5.78 -9.94 6.03
C GLU A 131 -5.81 -9.26 7.41
N LYS A 132 -5.21 -9.91 8.40
CA LYS A 132 -4.96 -9.26 9.69
C LYS A 132 -4.04 -8.06 9.50
N ALA A 133 -4.29 -6.99 10.24
CA ALA A 133 -3.47 -5.79 10.21
C ALA A 133 -2.00 -6.14 10.48
N SER A 134 -1.10 -5.55 9.69
CA SER A 134 0.35 -5.67 9.86
C SER A 134 0.87 -4.29 10.21
N TYR A 135 1.23 -4.10 11.48
CA TYR A 135 1.76 -2.84 11.98
C TYR A 135 3.27 -2.83 11.98
N TRP A 136 3.83 -1.69 11.59
CA TRP A 136 5.27 -1.41 11.53
C TRP A 136 5.59 -0.19 12.41
N PRO A 137 5.62 -0.35 13.75
CA PRO A 137 5.99 0.72 14.66
C PRO A 137 7.47 1.08 14.53
N ASP A 138 7.79 2.35 14.82
CA ASP A 138 9.11 2.97 14.65
C ASP A 138 10.22 2.39 15.55
#